data_AF-A0A1M5DX15-F1
#
_entry.id   AF-A0A1M5DX15-F1
#
_cell.length_a   1.000
_cell.length_b   1.000
_cell.length_c   1.000
_cell.angle_alpha   90.00
_cell.angle_beta   90.00
_cell.angle_gamma   90.00
#
_symmetry.space_group_name_H-M   'P 1'
#
loop_
_entity.id
_entity.type
_entity.pdbx_description
1 polymer ?
#
loop_
_entity_poly.entity_id
_entity_poly.type
_entity_poly.pdbx_seq_one_letter_code
_entity_poly.pdbx_strand_id
1 'polypeptide(L)'
;MKPYELTNDQRKYVGLTPVADDWDRQPLNDTVVVYFDKEKLVKVLNYGWGYIEYDTDIDTRGGKFLLPKTAKGKEHKLTIARLLKIKGIGIQFSASFEGGGIHVYDNKRNLFFIKSFIEDGQILNFDNIEAWIKKYIKESPANYFDWLNEELSKSRQHNKAREGDIIAYPVGRQEFGFAKVLLNGISSELPWVDTKVFDLNLFGKPLMVLPYAFIAENTAIDLDILLKQPVLPHVFIFDSDVYYGAFPIIGNRSVTQSDFNFAFPLKKSKYLTIPYSKTDIQSYFN
;
A
#
# COMPACT_ATOMS: atom_id res chain seq x y z
N MET A 1 24.42 20.78 1.68
CA MET A 1 23.26 20.43 0.84
C MET A 1 22.09 20.15 1.79
N LYS A 2 20.93 20.78 1.63
CA LYS A 2 19.75 20.41 2.42
C LYS A 2 19.28 19.05 1.92
N PRO A 3 19.07 18.04 2.79
CA PRO A 3 18.51 16.77 2.34
C PRO A 3 17.13 17.02 1.72
N TYR A 4 16.77 16.21 0.72
CA TYR A 4 15.45 16.26 0.09
C TYR A 4 14.37 16.10 1.16
N GLU A 5 13.36 16.96 1.17
CA GLU A 5 12.22 16.85 2.07
C GLU A 5 10.97 17.34 1.36
N LEU A 6 9.84 16.68 1.60
CA LEU A 6 8.56 17.18 1.11
C LEU A 6 8.28 18.57 1.70
N THR A 7 7.77 19.47 0.87
CA THR A 7 7.22 20.74 1.33
C THR A 7 5.90 20.52 2.06
N ASN A 8 5.47 21.48 2.88
CA ASN A 8 4.17 21.41 3.53
C ASN A 8 3.01 21.35 2.54
N ASP A 9 3.14 21.95 1.36
CA ASP A 9 2.12 21.81 0.32
C ASP A 9 2.10 20.41 -0.27
N GLN A 10 3.26 19.80 -0.54
CA GLN A 10 3.32 18.39 -0.99
C GLN A 10 2.78 17.42 0.07
N ARG A 11 3.08 17.64 1.37
CA ARG A 11 2.57 16.82 2.48
C ARG A 11 1.05 16.75 2.51
N LYS A 12 0.36 17.88 2.29
CA LYS A 12 -1.11 17.93 2.23
C LYS A 12 -1.68 17.00 1.17
N TYR A 13 -1.01 16.92 0.00
CA TYR A 13 -1.49 16.04 -1.08
C TYR A 13 -1.31 14.56 -0.78
N VAL A 14 -0.43 14.17 0.12
CA VAL A 14 -0.27 12.75 0.52
C VAL A 14 -0.89 12.45 1.89
N GLY A 15 -1.60 13.41 2.49
CA GLY A 15 -2.25 13.24 3.80
C GLY A 15 -1.29 13.24 5.00
N LEU A 16 -0.04 13.67 4.82
CA LEU A 16 0.92 13.84 5.92
C LEU A 16 0.64 15.14 6.69
N THR A 17 0.90 15.12 8.01
CA THR A 17 0.84 16.34 8.82
C THR A 17 1.93 17.32 8.39
N PRO A 18 1.60 18.59 8.07
CA PRO A 18 2.59 19.64 7.81
C PRO A 18 3.56 19.83 9.00
N VAL A 19 4.81 20.17 8.70
CA VAL A 19 5.80 20.56 9.71
C VAL A 19 5.54 22.00 10.12
N ALA A 20 5.28 22.25 11.41
CA ALA A 20 5.09 23.61 11.90
C ALA A 20 6.43 24.37 11.96
N ASP A 21 6.38 25.70 11.83
CA ASP A 21 7.56 26.55 11.77
C ASP A 21 8.35 26.58 13.10
N ASP A 22 7.70 26.26 14.22
CA ASP A 22 8.26 26.22 15.56
C ASP A 22 8.77 24.84 15.99
N TRP A 23 8.64 23.82 15.14
CA TRP A 23 9.19 22.49 15.42
C TRP A 23 10.71 22.47 15.28
N ASP A 24 11.38 21.87 16.26
CA ASP A 24 12.83 21.71 16.24
C ASP A 24 13.23 20.51 15.36
N ARG A 25 14.02 20.80 14.32
CA ARG A 25 14.49 19.80 13.36
C ARG A 25 15.88 19.32 13.77
N GLN A 26 15.98 18.07 14.23
CA GLN A 26 17.23 17.49 14.68
C GLN A 26 17.69 16.32 13.78
N PRO A 27 18.84 16.43 13.09
CA PRO A 27 19.48 15.27 12.48
C PRO A 27 20.07 14.36 13.56
N LEU A 28 19.72 13.07 13.55
CA LEU A 28 20.32 12.07 14.43
C LEU A 28 21.57 11.44 13.81
N ASN A 29 21.60 11.34 12.48
CA ASN A 29 22.76 11.00 11.65
C ASN A 29 22.48 11.43 10.20
N ASP A 30 23.29 10.97 9.25
CA ASP A 30 23.15 11.31 7.82
C ASP A 30 21.87 10.75 7.17
N THR A 31 21.24 9.74 7.77
CA THR A 31 20.09 9.05 7.19
C THR A 31 18.80 9.21 7.97
N VAL A 32 18.81 9.84 9.14
CA VAL A 32 17.64 9.97 10.01
C VAL A 32 17.56 11.37 10.60
N VAL A 33 16.43 12.01 10.36
CA VAL A 33 16.06 13.32 10.90
C VAL A 33 14.76 13.17 11.68
N VAL A 34 14.65 13.87 12.80
CA VAL A 34 13.43 13.93 13.59
C VAL A 34 12.98 15.37 13.78
N TYR A 35 11.68 15.55 13.96
CA TYR A 35 11.09 16.81 14.38
C TYR A 35 10.52 16.68 15.79
N PHE A 36 10.78 17.70 16.61
CA PHE A 36 10.23 17.84 17.95
C PHE A 36 9.28 19.03 18.04
N ASP A 37 8.10 18.81 18.59
CA ASP A 37 7.27 19.86 19.17
C ASP A 37 7.57 19.92 20.67
N LYS A 38 8.46 20.82 21.07
CA LYS A 38 8.97 20.94 22.45
C LYS A 38 9.55 19.59 22.92
N GLU A 39 8.90 18.97 23.90
CA GLU A 39 9.30 17.68 24.49
C GLU A 39 8.65 16.48 23.79
N LYS A 40 8.08 16.63 22.59
CA LYS A 40 7.40 15.55 21.88
C LYS A 40 8.03 15.29 20.52
N LEU A 41 8.38 14.03 20.25
CA LEU A 41 8.82 13.59 18.93
C LEU A 41 7.58 13.39 18.04
N VAL A 42 7.45 14.23 17.02
CA VAL A 42 6.23 14.34 16.19
C VAL A 42 6.39 13.81 14.77
N LYS A 43 7.62 13.69 14.27
CA LYS A 43 7.87 13.20 12.91
C LYS A 43 9.26 12.59 12.76
N VAL A 44 9.37 11.58 11.90
CA VAL A 44 10.64 10.95 11.52
C VAL A 44 10.77 10.94 10.00
N LEU A 45 11.95 11.33 9.53
CA LEU A 45 12.39 11.19 8.14
C LEU A 45 13.56 10.20 8.10
N ASN A 46 13.50 9.22 7.21
CA ASN A 46 14.51 8.19 7.02
C ASN A 46 14.90 8.08 5.54
N TYR A 47 16.20 8.20 5.27
CA TYR A 47 16.80 8.22 3.94
C TYR A 47 17.56 6.93 3.58
N GLY A 48 17.51 5.90 4.43
CA GLY A 48 18.39 4.72 4.32
C GLY A 48 18.26 3.93 3.01
N TRP A 49 17.08 3.91 2.39
CA TRP A 49 16.78 3.13 1.17
C TRP A 49 15.99 3.93 0.12
N GLY A 50 15.92 5.25 0.30
CA GLY A 50 14.99 6.12 -0.42
C GLY A 50 14.54 7.30 0.44
N TYR A 51 13.24 7.54 0.52
CA TYR A 51 12.64 8.56 1.39
C TYR A 51 11.43 7.99 2.11
N ILE A 52 11.48 7.93 3.44
CA ILE A 52 10.34 7.55 4.28
C ILE A 52 10.07 8.70 5.23
N GLU A 53 8.82 9.15 5.29
CA GLU A 53 8.35 10.15 6.24
C GLU A 53 7.10 9.62 6.95
N TYR A 54 7.08 9.66 8.28
CA TYR A 54 5.91 9.28 9.06
C TYR A 54 5.77 10.13 10.32
N ASP A 55 4.52 10.30 10.73
CA ASP A 55 4.18 11.01 11.95
C ASP A 55 4.33 10.12 13.19
N THR A 56 4.60 10.74 14.32
CA THR A 56 4.68 10.11 15.63
C THR A 56 3.98 10.98 16.67
N ASP A 57 3.74 10.42 17.85
CA ASP A 57 3.23 11.15 19.01
C ASP A 57 3.82 10.47 20.25
N ILE A 58 5.03 10.90 20.59
CA ILE A 58 5.85 10.27 21.63
C ILE A 58 6.44 11.36 22.51
N ASP A 59 6.01 11.39 23.77
CA ASP A 59 6.63 12.28 24.75
C ASP A 59 8.07 11.87 24.99
N THR A 60 8.91 12.87 25.21
CA THR A 60 10.33 12.72 25.43
C THR A 60 10.78 13.51 26.64
N ARG A 61 11.99 13.21 27.10
CA ARG A 61 12.65 13.94 28.18
C ARG A 61 13.98 14.49 27.67
N GLY A 62 14.01 15.80 27.45
CA GLY A 62 15.12 16.55 26.89
C GLY A 62 15.54 16.06 25.51
N GLY A 63 14.61 15.54 24.69
CA GLY A 63 14.90 14.95 23.37
C GLY A 63 15.84 13.74 23.37
N LYS A 64 16.18 13.18 24.54
CA LYS A 64 17.18 12.09 24.69
C LYS A 64 16.56 10.77 25.12
N PHE A 65 15.38 10.81 25.70
CA PHE A 65 14.67 9.63 26.18
C PHE A 65 13.24 9.65 25.65
N LEU A 66 12.80 8.53 25.10
CA LEU A 66 11.42 8.25 24.72
C LEU A 66 10.67 7.76 25.95
N LEU A 67 9.58 8.44 26.28
CA LEU A 67 8.71 8.08 27.39
C LEU A 67 7.68 7.04 26.93
N PRO A 68 7.31 6.10 27.83
CA PRO A 68 6.30 5.11 27.50
C PRO A 68 4.90 5.73 27.45
N LYS A 69 4.05 5.23 26.54
CA LYS A 69 2.64 5.64 26.47
C LYS A 69 1.80 5.23 27.69
N THR A 70 2.27 4.26 28.47
CA THR A 70 1.52 3.73 29.63
C THR A 70 2.41 3.69 30.87
N ALA A 71 1.78 3.78 32.05
CA ALA A 71 2.49 3.74 33.34
C ALA A 71 3.31 2.46 33.59
N LYS A 72 2.99 1.36 32.89
CA LYS A 72 3.74 0.09 32.96
C LYS A 72 4.90 0.00 31.96
N GLY A 73 4.96 0.91 30.98
CA GLY A 73 6.03 0.91 30.00
C GLY A 73 7.34 1.39 30.59
N LYS A 74 8.44 1.15 29.88
CA LYS A 74 9.78 1.56 30.30
C LYS A 74 10.24 2.76 29.48
N GLU A 75 10.88 3.71 30.14
CA GLU A 75 11.63 4.76 29.47
C GLU A 75 12.79 4.14 28.69
N HIS A 76 13.07 4.72 27.53
CA HIS A 76 14.14 4.26 26.66
C HIS A 76 14.97 5.42 26.15
N LYS A 77 16.30 5.27 26.13
CA LYS A 77 17.16 6.22 25.41
C LYS A 77 16.76 6.26 23.94
N LEU A 78 16.67 7.47 23.38
CA LEU A 78 16.46 7.68 21.96
C LEU A 78 17.71 7.19 21.22
N THR A 79 17.55 6.12 20.45
CA THR A 79 18.55 5.61 19.53
C THR A 79 17.89 5.36 18.18
N ILE A 80 18.64 5.50 17.10
CA ILE A 80 18.13 5.28 15.74
C ILE A 80 17.51 3.88 15.60
N ALA A 81 18.21 2.84 16.06
CA ALA A 81 17.72 1.46 16.00
C ALA A 81 16.39 1.23 16.74
N ARG A 82 16.11 2.02 17.79
CA ARG A 82 14.82 1.95 18.50
C ARG A 82 13.77 2.80 17.80
N LEU A 83 14.13 4.00 17.36
CA LEU A 83 13.24 4.90 16.63
C LEU A 83 12.65 4.23 15.37
N LEU A 84 13.50 3.56 14.58
CA LEU A 84 13.08 2.89 13.35
C LEU A 84 12.23 1.62 13.59
N LYS A 85 12.10 1.15 14.84
CA LYS A 85 11.17 0.07 15.21
C LYS A 85 9.81 0.59 15.66
N ILE A 86 9.67 1.90 15.85
CA ILE A 86 8.42 2.51 16.28
C ILE A 86 7.53 2.63 15.06
N LYS A 87 6.35 2.02 15.13
CA LYS A 87 5.33 2.19 14.11
C LYS A 87 4.85 3.64 14.12
N GLY A 88 4.85 4.27 12.94
CA GLY A 88 4.25 5.60 12.76
C GLY A 88 2.77 5.61 13.12
N ILE A 89 2.26 6.81 13.38
CA ILE A 89 0.83 7.06 13.55
C ILE A 89 0.29 7.73 12.29
N GLY A 90 -1.01 7.61 12.05
CA GLY A 90 -1.65 8.24 10.89
C GLY A 90 -1.00 7.80 9.58
N ILE A 91 -0.49 8.75 8.82
CA ILE A 91 0.00 8.53 7.46
C ILE A 91 1.53 8.38 7.43
N GLN A 92 1.99 7.47 6.58
CA GLN A 92 3.39 7.30 6.21
C GLN A 92 3.51 7.43 4.69
N PHE A 93 4.44 8.27 4.25
CA PHE A 93 4.90 8.31 2.88
C PHE A 93 6.19 7.49 2.76
N SER A 94 6.32 6.70 1.70
CA SER A 94 7.55 5.97 1.40
C SER A 94 7.82 5.94 -0.09
N ALA A 95 9.04 6.26 -0.48
CA ALA A 95 9.60 6.10 -1.80
C ALA A 95 10.85 5.23 -1.71
N SER A 96 10.90 4.14 -2.46
CA SER A 96 12.03 3.21 -2.47
C SER A 96 12.84 3.33 -3.75
N PHE A 97 14.16 3.40 -3.62
CA PHE A 97 15.09 3.38 -4.75
C PHE A 97 15.39 1.98 -5.28
N GLU A 98 14.89 0.94 -4.62
CA GLU A 98 15.16 -0.47 -4.92
C GLU A 98 13.96 -1.16 -5.60
N GLY A 99 13.17 -0.39 -6.36
CA GLY A 99 12.05 -0.93 -7.14
C GLY A 99 10.72 -1.01 -6.39
N GLY A 100 10.65 -0.52 -5.14
CA GLY A 100 9.39 -0.44 -4.41
C GLY A 100 8.45 0.65 -4.93
N GLY A 101 8.95 1.70 -5.59
CA GLY A 101 8.13 2.83 -6.04
C GLY A 101 7.70 3.74 -4.88
N ILE A 102 6.63 4.50 -5.08
CA ILE A 102 6.03 5.40 -4.08
C ILE A 102 4.77 4.78 -3.50
N HIS A 103 4.59 4.89 -2.19
CA HIS A 103 3.43 4.45 -1.45
C HIS A 103 3.06 5.43 -0.34
N VAL A 104 1.76 5.57 -0.11
CA VAL A 104 1.21 6.24 1.06
C VAL A 104 0.39 5.22 1.85
N TYR A 105 0.86 4.94 3.06
CA TYR A 105 0.32 3.94 3.96
C TYR A 105 -0.44 4.60 5.09
N ASP A 106 -1.65 4.11 5.35
CA ASP A 106 -2.43 4.47 6.52
C ASP A 106 -2.16 3.46 7.65
N ASN A 107 -1.43 3.88 8.69
CA ASN A 107 -1.09 3.05 9.85
C ASN A 107 -2.33 2.65 10.69
N LYS A 108 -3.40 3.46 10.66
CA LYS A 108 -4.66 3.18 11.35
C LYS A 108 -5.45 2.12 10.58
N ARG A 109 -5.51 2.18 9.25
CA ARG A 109 -6.26 1.21 8.43
C ARG A 109 -5.47 -0.02 8.00
N ASN A 110 -4.13 0.03 8.11
CA ASN A 110 -3.21 -1.00 7.64
C ASN A 110 -3.29 -1.26 6.12
N LEU A 111 -3.35 -0.20 5.30
CA LEU A 111 -3.39 -0.34 3.85
C LEU A 111 -2.71 0.82 3.14
N PHE A 112 -2.33 0.60 1.88
CA PHE A 112 -1.88 1.63 0.97
C PHE A 112 -3.08 2.18 0.17
N PHE A 113 -3.24 3.51 0.14
CA PHE A 113 -4.35 4.16 -0.57
C PHE A 113 -3.88 5.12 -1.68
N ILE A 114 -2.58 5.45 -1.71
CA ILE A 114 -1.92 6.07 -2.84
C ILE A 114 -0.66 5.25 -3.13
N LYS A 115 -0.40 4.96 -4.40
CA LYS A 115 0.82 4.29 -4.86
C LYS A 115 1.19 4.74 -6.26
N SER A 116 2.46 4.62 -6.62
CA SER A 116 2.90 4.69 -8.02
C SER A 116 2.58 3.39 -8.75
N PHE A 117 2.40 3.47 -10.06
CA PHE A 117 2.17 2.32 -10.94
C PHE A 117 3.37 2.08 -11.86
N ILE A 118 3.41 0.94 -12.55
CA ILE A 118 4.52 0.63 -13.47
C ILE A 118 4.64 1.72 -14.54
N GLU A 119 3.50 2.24 -14.98
CA GLU A 119 3.36 3.32 -15.96
C GLU A 119 3.96 4.66 -15.49
N ASP A 120 4.20 4.83 -14.19
CA ASP A 120 4.87 6.03 -13.65
C ASP A 120 6.40 5.96 -13.78
N GLY A 121 6.95 4.82 -14.17
CA GLY A 121 8.39 4.60 -14.29
C GLY A 121 9.07 4.29 -12.96
N GLN A 122 10.40 4.21 -13.00
CA GLN A 122 11.20 3.84 -11.84
C GLN A 122 11.51 5.04 -10.94
N ILE A 123 11.51 4.80 -9.63
CA ILE A 123 11.96 5.75 -8.62
C ILE A 123 13.35 5.32 -8.19
N LEU A 124 14.40 6.04 -8.63
CA LEU A 124 15.80 5.67 -8.39
C LEU A 124 16.56 6.72 -7.57
N ASN A 125 16.01 7.92 -7.47
CA ASN A 125 16.61 9.05 -6.76
C ASN A 125 15.54 10.07 -6.32
N PHE A 126 15.97 11.12 -5.60
CA PHE A 126 15.09 12.17 -5.11
C PHE A 126 14.43 13.00 -6.23
N ASP A 127 15.10 13.21 -7.37
CA ASP A 127 14.52 13.93 -8.51
C ASP A 127 13.33 13.15 -9.10
N ASN A 128 13.38 11.82 -9.10
CA ASN A 128 12.24 11.00 -9.50
C ASN A 128 11.06 11.14 -8.54
N ILE A 129 11.32 11.23 -7.23
CA ILE A 129 10.25 11.47 -6.24
C ILE A 129 9.62 12.84 -6.47
N GLU A 130 10.44 13.88 -6.64
CA GLU A 130 9.96 15.24 -6.89
C GLU A 130 9.14 15.34 -8.19
N ALA A 131 9.60 14.69 -9.26
CA ALA A 131 8.88 14.62 -10.52
C ALA A 131 7.54 13.90 -10.39
N TRP A 132 7.51 12.76 -9.68
CA TRP A 132 6.27 12.02 -9.44
C TRP A 132 5.29 12.84 -8.60
N ILE A 133 5.74 13.49 -7.53
CA ILE A 133 4.88 14.33 -6.68
C ILE A 133 4.32 15.52 -7.47
N LYS A 134 5.14 16.20 -8.26
CA LYS A 134 4.67 17.30 -9.13
C LYS A 134 3.62 16.83 -10.12
N LYS A 135 3.84 15.69 -10.78
CA LYS A 135 2.87 15.07 -11.68
C LYS A 135 1.58 14.73 -10.93
N TYR A 136 1.68 14.06 -9.79
CA TYR A 136 0.55 13.66 -8.95
C TYR A 136 -0.31 14.85 -8.53
N ILE A 137 0.31 15.94 -8.09
CA ILE A 137 -0.35 17.19 -7.73
C ILE A 137 -1.04 17.80 -8.95
N LYS A 138 -0.33 17.93 -10.08
CA LYS A 138 -0.86 18.53 -11.32
C LYS A 138 -2.06 17.77 -11.87
N GLU A 139 -2.05 16.44 -11.77
CA GLU A 139 -3.11 15.56 -12.27
C GLU A 139 -4.24 15.35 -11.24
N SER A 140 -4.16 16.02 -10.07
CA SER A 140 -5.22 15.93 -9.06
C SER A 140 -6.51 16.59 -9.54
N PRO A 141 -7.66 15.90 -9.45
CA PRO A 141 -8.93 16.48 -9.82
C PRO A 141 -9.33 17.60 -8.85
N ALA A 142 -10.29 18.44 -9.24
CA ALA A 142 -10.74 19.57 -8.42
C ALA A 142 -11.29 19.14 -7.04
N ASN A 143 -11.91 17.97 -6.95
CA ASN A 143 -12.46 17.38 -5.72
C ASN A 143 -11.44 16.50 -4.96
N TYR A 144 -10.15 16.61 -5.27
CA TYR A 144 -9.11 15.74 -4.70
C TYR A 144 -9.10 15.74 -3.16
N PHE A 145 -9.21 16.92 -2.55
CA PHE A 145 -9.18 17.03 -1.09
C PHE A 145 -10.46 16.49 -0.43
N ASP A 146 -11.60 16.50 -1.12
CA ASP A 146 -12.81 15.85 -0.62
C ASP A 146 -12.62 14.33 -0.56
N TRP A 147 -12.08 13.75 -1.64
CA TRP A 147 -11.70 12.33 -1.68
C TRP A 147 -10.68 11.98 -0.60
N LEU A 148 -9.61 12.77 -0.45
CA LEU A 148 -8.56 12.50 0.53
C LEU A 148 -9.12 12.57 1.96
N ASN A 149 -9.96 13.57 2.26
CA ASN A 149 -10.60 13.68 3.57
C ASN A 149 -11.53 12.50 3.86
N GLU A 150 -12.33 12.07 2.87
CA GLU A 150 -13.14 10.86 2.99
C GLU A 150 -12.25 9.64 3.29
N GLU A 151 -11.17 9.47 2.53
CA GLU A 151 -10.24 8.35 2.63
C GLU A 151 -9.55 8.30 4.00
N LEU A 152 -9.10 9.44 4.53
CA LEU A 152 -8.49 9.57 5.86
C LEU A 152 -9.50 9.36 7.00
N SER A 153 -10.79 9.63 6.77
CA SER A 153 -11.85 9.44 7.77
C SER A 153 -12.22 7.97 7.99
N LYS A 154 -11.95 7.10 7.01
CA LYS A 154 -12.39 5.69 7.03
C LYS A 154 -11.86 4.93 8.26
N SER A 155 -12.66 3.97 8.70
CA SER A 155 -12.26 3.01 9.75
C SER A 155 -11.55 1.81 9.13
N ARG A 156 -10.78 1.10 9.96
CA ARG A 156 -10.17 -0.16 9.54
C ARG A 156 -11.26 -1.19 9.24
N GLN A 157 -11.13 -1.87 8.11
CA GLN A 157 -12.00 -2.95 7.70
C GLN A 157 -11.31 -4.31 7.87
N HIS A 158 -12.12 -5.36 8.01
CA HIS A 158 -11.68 -6.76 8.10
C HIS A 158 -12.60 -7.63 7.23
N ASN A 159 -12.50 -7.48 5.92
CA ASN A 159 -13.31 -8.23 4.96
C ASN A 159 -12.80 -9.67 4.83
N LYS A 160 -13.69 -10.63 4.61
CA LYS A 160 -13.30 -12.02 4.36
C LYS A 160 -13.70 -12.38 2.94
N ALA A 161 -12.70 -12.59 2.08
CA ALA A 161 -12.93 -13.13 0.75
C ALA A 161 -13.59 -14.51 0.84
N ARG A 162 -14.41 -14.84 -0.15
CA ARG A 162 -15.03 -16.14 -0.38
C ARG A 162 -14.90 -16.50 -1.85
N GLU A 163 -15.03 -17.79 -2.14
CA GLU A 163 -15.07 -18.26 -3.52
C GLU A 163 -16.22 -17.60 -4.28
N GLY A 164 -15.92 -17.20 -5.51
CA GLY A 164 -16.83 -16.47 -6.37
C GLY A 164 -16.89 -14.97 -6.12
N ASP A 165 -16.27 -14.44 -5.05
CA ASP A 165 -16.20 -13.00 -4.85
C ASP A 165 -15.44 -12.34 -6.01
N ILE A 166 -15.96 -11.23 -6.50
CA ILE A 166 -15.31 -10.41 -7.52
C ILE A 166 -14.73 -9.20 -6.79
N ILE A 167 -13.41 -9.06 -6.89
CA ILE A 167 -12.64 -7.97 -6.29
C ILE A 167 -12.20 -6.98 -7.36
N ALA A 168 -12.17 -5.71 -7.02
CA ALA A 168 -11.54 -4.68 -7.84
C ALA A 168 -10.17 -4.32 -7.26
N TYR A 169 -9.17 -4.12 -8.11
CA TYR A 169 -7.81 -3.72 -7.70
C TYR A 169 -7.33 -2.52 -8.51
N PRO A 170 -6.70 -1.52 -7.89
CA PRO A 170 -6.20 -0.35 -8.60
C PRO A 170 -5.04 -0.71 -9.52
N VAL A 171 -5.17 -0.31 -10.79
CA VAL A 171 -4.14 -0.34 -11.85
C VAL A 171 -3.76 1.07 -12.32
N GLY A 172 -4.44 2.08 -11.79
CA GLY A 172 -4.14 3.49 -11.94
C GLY A 172 -4.83 4.29 -10.83
N ARG A 173 -4.78 5.62 -10.90
CA ARG A 173 -5.35 6.51 -9.87
C ARG A 173 -6.88 6.39 -9.75
N GLN A 174 -7.55 6.22 -10.87
CA GLN A 174 -9.00 6.04 -10.98
C GLN A 174 -9.30 4.88 -11.93
N GLU A 175 -8.41 3.90 -12.01
CA GLU A 175 -8.54 2.79 -12.96
C GLU A 175 -8.39 1.49 -12.19
N PHE A 176 -9.32 0.57 -12.45
CA PHE A 176 -9.44 -0.68 -11.72
C PHE A 176 -9.41 -1.85 -12.70
N GLY A 177 -8.57 -2.83 -12.38
CA GLY A 177 -8.71 -4.19 -12.87
C GLY A 177 -9.65 -4.97 -11.94
N PHE A 178 -10.09 -6.14 -12.41
CA PHE A 178 -11.02 -6.98 -11.66
C PHE A 178 -10.54 -8.43 -11.64
N ALA A 179 -10.81 -9.15 -10.55
CA ALA A 179 -10.49 -10.56 -10.45
C ALA A 179 -11.57 -11.33 -9.70
N LYS A 180 -11.81 -12.58 -10.10
CA LYS A 180 -12.68 -13.51 -9.39
C LYS A 180 -11.85 -14.36 -8.44
N VAL A 181 -12.25 -14.46 -7.17
CA VAL A 181 -11.65 -15.36 -6.20
C VAL A 181 -12.11 -16.78 -6.51
N LEU A 182 -11.16 -17.65 -6.87
CA LEU A 182 -11.45 -19.06 -7.17
C LEU A 182 -11.33 -19.94 -5.93
N LEU A 183 -10.31 -19.69 -5.10
CA LEU A 183 -10.03 -20.49 -3.91
C LEU A 183 -9.63 -19.57 -2.75
N ASN A 184 -10.21 -19.83 -1.58
CA ASN A 184 -9.94 -19.09 -0.34
C ASN A 184 -9.08 -19.94 0.61
N GLY A 185 -7.78 -19.95 0.36
CA GLY A 185 -6.79 -20.78 1.04
C GLY A 185 -6.18 -21.82 0.10
N ILE A 186 -5.14 -22.48 0.61
CA ILE A 186 -4.57 -23.66 -0.05
C ILE A 186 -5.20 -24.85 0.64
N SER A 187 -6.12 -25.52 -0.03
CA SER A 187 -6.53 -26.83 0.45
C SER A 187 -5.38 -27.81 0.23
N SER A 188 -5.26 -28.79 1.13
CA SER A 188 -4.42 -29.98 0.93
C SER A 188 -4.81 -30.79 -0.31
N GLU A 189 -5.90 -30.41 -0.99
CA GLU A 189 -6.47 -31.06 -2.17
C GLU A 189 -6.01 -30.42 -3.49
N LEU A 190 -5.14 -29.41 -3.46
CA LEU A 190 -4.46 -28.88 -4.65
C LEU A 190 -3.04 -29.47 -4.73
N PRO A 191 -2.85 -30.65 -5.36
CA PRO A 191 -1.57 -31.39 -5.36
C PRO A 191 -0.41 -30.65 -6.03
N TRP A 192 -0.66 -29.54 -6.72
CA TRP A 192 0.34 -28.69 -7.37
C TRP A 192 0.77 -27.47 -6.55
N VAL A 193 0.13 -27.20 -5.40
CA VAL A 193 0.52 -26.08 -4.53
C VAL A 193 1.44 -26.57 -3.42
N ASP A 194 2.71 -26.20 -3.52
CA ASP A 194 3.69 -26.49 -2.48
C ASP A 194 3.41 -25.64 -1.22
N THR A 195 2.70 -26.26 -0.28
CA THR A 195 2.26 -25.66 0.99
C THR A 195 3.44 -25.21 1.86
N LYS A 196 4.63 -25.82 1.71
CA LYS A 196 5.86 -25.44 2.44
C LYS A 196 6.41 -24.08 2.05
N VAL A 197 6.03 -23.58 0.87
CA VAL A 197 6.57 -22.32 0.35
C VAL A 197 5.79 -21.14 0.94
N PHE A 198 4.62 -21.35 1.56
CA PHE A 198 3.83 -20.25 2.14
C PHE A 198 4.23 -20.13 3.60
N ASP A 199 5.01 -19.10 3.95
CA ASP A 199 5.12 -18.70 5.35
C ASP A 199 3.81 -18.00 5.75
N LEU A 200 2.76 -18.82 5.91
CA LEU A 200 1.38 -18.42 6.22
C LEU A 200 1.31 -17.59 7.51
N ASN A 201 2.34 -17.63 8.35
CA ASN A 201 2.41 -16.88 9.59
C ASN A 201 2.72 -15.38 9.39
N LEU A 202 3.31 -14.98 8.26
CA LEU A 202 3.72 -13.59 8.02
C LEU A 202 2.75 -12.76 7.19
N PHE A 203 2.00 -13.37 6.26
CA PHE A 203 1.33 -12.61 5.19
C PHE A 203 -0.18 -12.90 5.01
N GLY A 204 -0.81 -13.65 5.91
CA GLY A 204 -2.25 -13.93 5.82
C GLY A 204 -2.58 -15.14 4.94
N LYS A 205 -3.86 -15.30 4.60
CA LYS A 205 -4.34 -16.47 3.84
C LYS A 205 -4.15 -16.24 2.34
N PRO A 206 -3.58 -17.20 1.61
CA PRO A 206 -3.46 -17.08 0.16
C PRO A 206 -4.82 -17.23 -0.53
N LEU A 207 -5.08 -16.37 -1.53
CA LEU A 207 -6.21 -16.45 -2.43
C LEU A 207 -5.72 -16.83 -3.83
N MET A 208 -6.37 -17.80 -4.47
CA MET A 208 -6.23 -17.98 -5.91
C MET A 208 -7.25 -17.08 -6.60
N VAL A 209 -6.78 -16.20 -7.47
CA VAL A 209 -7.65 -15.28 -8.21
C VAL A 209 -7.49 -15.45 -9.71
N LEU A 210 -8.57 -15.17 -10.44
CA LEU A 210 -8.66 -15.15 -11.90
C LEU A 210 -8.90 -13.70 -12.37
N PRO A 211 -7.85 -12.97 -12.78
CA PRO A 211 -8.00 -11.60 -13.23
C PRO A 211 -8.63 -11.53 -14.62
N TYR A 212 -9.53 -10.57 -14.82
CA TYR A 212 -10.12 -10.27 -16.11
C TYR A 212 -9.23 -9.30 -16.88
N ALA A 213 -9.11 -9.51 -18.19
CA ALA A 213 -8.46 -8.58 -19.10
C ALA A 213 -9.39 -7.38 -19.40
N PHE A 214 -9.76 -6.65 -18.34
CA PHE A 214 -10.74 -5.58 -18.37
C PHE A 214 -10.39 -4.48 -17.37
N ILE A 215 -10.53 -3.23 -17.79
CA ILE A 215 -10.28 -2.04 -16.96
C ILE A 215 -11.51 -1.14 -17.01
N ALA A 216 -11.86 -0.55 -15.85
CA ALA A 216 -12.87 0.49 -15.76
C ALA A 216 -12.41 1.65 -14.87
N GLU A 217 -13.04 2.81 -15.05
CA GLU A 217 -12.73 4.03 -14.28
C GLU A 217 -13.34 4.05 -12.86
N ASN A 218 -14.17 3.06 -12.55
CA ASN A 218 -14.80 2.91 -11.24
C ASN A 218 -15.12 1.43 -10.97
N THR A 219 -15.51 1.14 -9.74
CA THR A 219 -15.82 -0.23 -9.29
C THR A 219 -17.28 -0.64 -9.52
N ALA A 220 -18.15 0.28 -9.94
CA ALA A 220 -19.57 0.05 -10.20
C ALA A 220 -19.79 -0.41 -11.65
N ILE A 221 -19.49 -1.67 -11.91
CA ILE A 221 -19.58 -2.29 -13.24
C ILE A 221 -20.68 -3.35 -13.30
N ASP A 222 -21.16 -3.63 -14.51
CA ASP A 222 -22.06 -4.77 -14.76
C ASP A 222 -21.24 -6.07 -14.74
N LEU A 223 -21.49 -6.90 -13.73
CA LEU A 223 -20.79 -8.17 -13.55
C LEU A 223 -21.07 -9.16 -14.69
N ASP A 224 -22.24 -9.09 -15.32
CA ASP A 224 -22.60 -10.02 -16.41
C ASP A 224 -21.86 -9.66 -17.71
N ILE A 225 -21.44 -8.39 -17.86
CA ILE A 225 -20.50 -7.97 -18.91
C ILE A 225 -19.07 -8.41 -18.55
N LEU A 226 -18.67 -8.26 -17.28
CA LEU A 226 -17.34 -8.65 -16.82
C LEU A 226 -17.07 -10.15 -17.01
N LEU A 227 -18.04 -11.01 -16.68
CA LEU A 227 -17.90 -12.47 -16.80
C LEU A 227 -17.68 -12.96 -18.24
N LYS A 228 -17.98 -12.13 -19.25
CA LYS A 228 -17.75 -12.42 -20.67
C LYS A 228 -16.39 -11.94 -21.15
N GLN A 229 -15.67 -11.18 -20.34
CA GLN A 229 -14.35 -10.68 -20.68
C GLN A 229 -13.35 -11.84 -20.67
N PRO A 230 -12.33 -11.79 -21.53
CA PRO A 230 -11.25 -12.74 -21.41
C PRO A 230 -10.52 -12.60 -20.07
N VAL A 231 -9.76 -13.62 -19.71
CA VAL A 231 -9.07 -13.70 -18.42
C VAL A 231 -7.57 -13.88 -18.60
N LEU A 232 -6.81 -13.31 -17.67
CA LEU A 232 -5.36 -13.47 -17.55
C LEU A 232 -5.04 -14.77 -16.79
N PRO A 233 -3.78 -15.25 -16.83
CA PRO A 233 -3.37 -16.40 -16.04
C PRO A 233 -3.65 -16.21 -14.55
N HIS A 234 -4.07 -17.29 -13.90
CA HIS A 234 -4.32 -17.32 -12.47
C HIS A 234 -3.10 -16.89 -11.66
N VAL A 235 -3.34 -16.23 -10.54
CA VAL A 235 -2.28 -15.85 -9.59
C VAL A 235 -2.68 -16.16 -8.16
N PHE A 236 -1.68 -16.46 -7.33
CA PHE A 236 -1.83 -16.51 -5.89
C PHE A 236 -1.41 -15.18 -5.29
N ILE A 237 -2.32 -14.56 -4.53
CA ILE A 237 -2.10 -13.33 -3.76
C ILE A 237 -2.33 -13.61 -2.28
N PHE A 238 -1.90 -12.72 -1.39
CA PHE A 238 -2.36 -12.74 -0.01
C PHE A 238 -3.68 -12.02 0.16
N ASP A 239 -4.50 -12.44 1.12
CA ASP A 239 -5.80 -11.84 1.40
C ASP A 239 -5.71 -10.45 2.03
N SER A 240 -4.52 -9.97 2.42
CA SER A 240 -4.34 -8.69 3.13
C SER A 240 -4.98 -7.50 2.42
N ASP A 241 -4.85 -7.41 1.10
CA ASP A 241 -5.40 -6.29 0.33
C ASP A 241 -6.94 -6.32 0.34
N VAL A 242 -7.55 -7.51 0.31
CA VAL A 242 -9.01 -7.66 0.43
C VAL A 242 -9.43 -7.42 1.88
N TYR A 243 -8.69 -8.01 2.84
CA TYR A 243 -8.99 -7.98 4.27
C TYR A 243 -9.04 -6.57 4.81
N TYR A 244 -8.05 -5.73 4.49
CA TYR A 244 -8.03 -4.33 4.91
C TYR A 244 -8.87 -3.40 4.00
N GLY A 245 -9.42 -3.91 2.89
CA GLY A 245 -10.31 -3.17 2.00
C GLY A 245 -9.62 -2.35 0.92
N ALA A 246 -8.33 -2.57 0.66
CA ALA A 246 -7.64 -2.02 -0.50
C ALA A 246 -8.25 -2.55 -1.81
N PHE A 247 -8.66 -3.84 -1.80
CA PHE A 247 -9.36 -4.50 -2.91
C PHE A 247 -10.82 -4.76 -2.52
N PRO A 248 -11.75 -3.81 -2.80
CA PRO A 248 -13.14 -3.98 -2.42
C PRO A 248 -13.78 -5.16 -3.17
N ILE A 249 -14.64 -5.90 -2.47
CA ILE A 249 -15.51 -6.92 -3.07
C ILE A 249 -16.71 -6.20 -3.69
N ILE A 250 -16.89 -6.32 -5.00
CA ILE A 250 -17.92 -5.63 -5.78
C ILE A 250 -19.12 -6.53 -6.13
N GLY A 251 -19.01 -7.82 -5.84
CA GLY A 251 -20.08 -8.79 -6.05
C GLY A 251 -19.62 -10.22 -5.87
N ASN A 252 -20.51 -11.16 -6.14
CA ASN A 252 -20.22 -12.59 -6.08
C ASN A 252 -20.92 -13.34 -7.23
N ARG A 253 -20.21 -14.31 -7.82
CA ARG A 253 -20.69 -15.21 -8.87
C ARG A 253 -20.07 -16.59 -8.66
N SER A 254 -20.90 -17.64 -8.70
CA SER A 254 -20.46 -19.01 -8.47
C SER A 254 -19.22 -19.38 -9.29
N VAL A 255 -18.27 -20.07 -8.67
CA VAL A 255 -17.13 -20.67 -9.37
C VAL A 255 -17.62 -21.88 -10.17
N THR A 256 -17.13 -22.03 -11.39
CA THR A 256 -17.50 -23.07 -12.34
C THR A 256 -16.26 -23.85 -12.76
N GLN A 257 -16.45 -25.07 -13.27
CA GLN A 257 -15.31 -25.88 -13.75
C GLN A 257 -14.52 -25.17 -14.85
N SER A 258 -15.19 -24.39 -15.71
CA SER A 258 -14.55 -23.59 -16.75
C SER A 258 -13.61 -22.52 -16.24
N ASP A 259 -13.81 -22.02 -15.01
CA ASP A 259 -12.90 -21.05 -14.40
C ASP A 259 -11.50 -21.65 -14.14
N PHE A 260 -11.38 -22.99 -14.05
CA PHE A 260 -10.11 -23.69 -13.87
C PHE A 260 -9.47 -24.16 -15.18
N ASN A 261 -10.08 -23.90 -16.34
CA ASN A 261 -9.59 -24.38 -17.64
C ASN A 261 -8.40 -23.60 -18.20
N PHE A 262 -7.94 -22.56 -17.51
CA PHE A 262 -6.80 -21.73 -17.94
C PHE A 262 -5.48 -22.23 -17.35
N ALA A 263 -4.38 -22.00 -18.07
CA ALA A 263 -3.07 -22.46 -17.65
C ALA A 263 -2.73 -21.94 -16.24
N PHE A 264 -2.35 -22.86 -15.35
CA PHE A 264 -1.69 -22.49 -14.11
C PHE A 264 -0.38 -21.78 -14.44
N PRO A 265 0.05 -20.79 -13.63
CA PRO A 265 1.38 -20.24 -13.79
C PRO A 265 2.39 -21.40 -13.75
N LEU A 266 3.14 -21.57 -14.84
CA LEU A 266 4.14 -22.64 -15.01
C LEU A 266 5.26 -22.60 -13.95
N LYS A 267 5.34 -21.49 -13.19
CA LYS A 267 6.27 -21.28 -12.09
C LYS A 267 5.49 -21.12 -10.78
N LYS A 268 6.06 -21.62 -9.68
CA LYS A 268 5.62 -21.32 -8.31
C LYS A 268 5.79 -19.82 -8.04
N SER A 269 4.86 -18.97 -8.49
CA SER A 269 4.90 -17.53 -8.24
C SER A 269 3.95 -17.18 -7.10
N LYS A 270 4.45 -16.38 -6.16
CA LYS A 270 3.70 -15.86 -5.01
C LYS A 270 3.81 -14.38 -5.05
N TYR A 271 2.68 -13.73 -5.19
CA TYR A 271 2.65 -12.29 -5.22
C TYR A 271 2.05 -11.78 -3.91
N LEU A 272 2.58 -10.66 -3.44
CA LEU A 272 1.94 -9.95 -2.32
C LEU A 272 0.54 -9.48 -2.71
N THR A 273 0.37 -9.15 -3.99
CA THR A 273 -0.81 -8.53 -4.58
C THR A 273 -0.99 -8.99 -6.04
N ILE A 274 -1.99 -8.50 -6.76
CA ILE A 274 -2.16 -8.84 -8.19
C ILE A 274 -1.06 -8.14 -9.01
N PRO A 275 -0.23 -8.88 -9.77
CA PRO A 275 0.96 -8.32 -10.42
C PRO A 275 0.68 -7.69 -11.79
N TYR A 276 -0.55 -7.78 -12.31
CA TYR A 276 -0.90 -7.27 -13.63
C TYR A 276 -1.11 -5.75 -13.60
N SER A 277 -0.26 -5.05 -14.34
CA SER A 277 -0.39 -3.61 -14.59
C SER A 277 -1.49 -3.31 -15.60
N LYS A 278 -1.78 -2.01 -15.79
CA LYS A 278 -2.69 -1.55 -16.84
C LYS A 278 -2.19 -2.00 -18.21
N THR A 279 -0.89 -1.86 -18.45
CA THR A 279 -0.26 -2.27 -19.71
C THR A 279 -0.44 -3.77 -19.96
N ASP A 280 -0.18 -4.62 -18.95
CA ASP A 280 -0.32 -6.08 -19.08
C ASP A 280 -1.76 -6.48 -19.48
N ILE A 281 -2.75 -5.84 -18.86
CA ILE A 281 -4.17 -6.08 -19.14
C ILE A 281 -4.53 -5.65 -20.56
N GLN A 282 -4.09 -4.46 -20.98
CA GLN A 282 -4.42 -3.91 -22.30
C GLN A 282 -3.72 -4.65 -23.45
N SER A 283 -2.52 -5.20 -23.22
CA SER A 283 -1.74 -5.88 -24.26
C SER A 283 -2.08 -7.36 -24.42
N TYR A 284 -2.87 -7.97 -23.55
CA TYR A 284 -3.03 -9.42 -23.51
C TYR A 284 -3.62 -10.04 -24.79
N PHE A 285 -4.28 -9.25 -25.64
CA PHE A 285 -4.82 -9.68 -26.96
C PHE A 285 -4.32 -8.89 -28.16
N ASN A 286 -3.35 -7.99 -27.97
CA ASN A 286 -2.76 -7.23 -29.07
C ASN A 286 -1.58 -7.98 -29.70
#